data_AF-X1E9Y5-F1
#
_entry.id   AF-X1E9Y5-F1
#
_cell.length_a   1.000
_cell.length_b   1.000
_cell.length_c   1.000
_cell.angle_alpha   90.00
_cell.angle_beta   90.00
_cell.angle_gamma   90.00
#
_symmetry.space_group_name_H-M   'P 1'
#
loop_
_entity.id
_entity.type
_entity.pdbx_description
1 polymer ?
#
loop_
_entity_poly.entity_id
_entity_poly.type
_entity_poly.pdbx_seq_one_letter_code
_entity_poly.pdbx_strand_id
1 'polypeptide(L)'
;ACLGECPQGAITIEEKAAEEFDEEVAKLHLEGKKPTMEELPCGCPSATVARFERQAGAAPSVDTPQQPILRHWPVQLILVPPTAPYLQGADLVLAADCVPFAYAGFHQDFLKDHSLLVACPKLDDFQAHLKKL
;
A
#
# COMPACT_ATOMS: atom_id res chain seq x y z
N ALA A 1 5.03 -8.57 24.55
CA ALA A 1 4.35 -7.98 25.72
C ALA A 1 3.45 -6.87 25.21
N CYS A 2 2.14 -6.96 25.48
CA CYS A 2 1.24 -5.83 25.26
C CYS A 2 1.52 -4.77 26.35
N LEU A 3 1.38 -3.48 26.02
CA LEU A 3 1.41 -2.41 27.01
C LEU A 3 0.23 -2.68 27.97
N GLY A 4 0.52 -3.09 29.21
CA GLY A 4 -0.47 -3.65 30.14
C GLY A 4 -1.68 -2.75 30.40
N GLU A 5 -1.49 -1.43 30.34
CA GLU A 5 -2.56 -0.44 30.40
C GLU A 5 -2.42 0.53 29.22
N CYS A 6 -3.56 1.01 28.70
CA CYS A 6 -3.60 1.98 27.62
C CYS A 6 -3.06 3.34 28.13
N PRO A 7 -1.95 3.89 27.58
CA PRO A 7 -1.40 5.17 28.04
C PRO A 7 -2.36 6.31 27.67
N GLN A 8 -3.19 6.70 28.63
CA GLN A 8 -4.06 7.86 28.49
C GLN A 8 -3.23 9.15 28.57
N GLY A 9 -3.59 10.17 27.78
CA GLY A 9 -2.91 11.48 27.79
C GLY A 9 -1.74 11.64 26.80
N ALA A 10 -1.56 10.73 25.84
CA ALA A 10 -0.55 10.88 24.78
C ALA A 10 -0.81 12.07 23.84
N ILE A 11 -2.04 12.58 23.80
CA ILE A 11 -2.46 13.71 22.98
C ILE A 11 -3.11 14.74 23.92
N THR A 12 -2.68 15.99 23.82
CA THR A 12 -3.26 17.14 24.52
C THR A 12 -3.77 18.13 23.48
N ILE A 13 -4.93 18.73 23.74
CA ILE A 13 -5.54 19.73 22.87
C ILE A 13 -5.16 21.10 23.44
N GLU A 14 -4.43 21.91 22.67
CA GLU A 14 -4.15 23.30 22.99
C GLU A 14 -5.00 24.21 22.08
N GLU A 15 -5.81 25.07 22.69
CA GLU A 15 -6.52 26.12 21.96
C GLU A 15 -5.62 27.34 21.81
N LYS A 16 -5.44 27.80 20.57
CA LYS A 16 -4.68 29.02 20.24
C LYS A 16 -5.53 29.88 19.32
N ALA A 17 -5.46 31.20 19.52
CA ALA A 17 -6.10 32.14 18.62
C ALA A 17 -5.46 32.00 17.22
N ALA A 18 -6.30 31.71 16.23
CA ALA A 18 -5.92 31.70 14.82
C ALA A 18 -6.56 32.91 14.15
N GLU A 19 -5.93 33.38 13.07
CA GLU A 19 -6.52 34.38 12.20
C GLU A 19 -7.83 33.82 11.60
N GLU A 20 -8.82 34.70 11.40
CA GLU A 20 -10.09 34.30 10.79
C GLU A 20 -9.86 33.80 9.36
N PHE A 21 -10.56 32.74 8.96
CA PHE A 21 -10.39 32.15 7.64
C PHE A 21 -10.92 33.10 6.56
N ASP A 22 -10.04 33.58 5.69
CA ASP A 22 -10.38 34.43 4.56
C ASP A 22 -10.62 33.59 3.30
N GLU A 23 -11.89 33.43 2.94
CA GLU A 23 -12.32 32.64 1.76
C GLU A 23 -11.78 33.21 0.45
N GLU A 24 -11.65 34.54 0.33
CA GLU A 24 -11.23 35.20 -0.90
C GLU A 24 -9.72 35.05 -1.11
N VAL A 25 -8.93 35.20 -0.03
CA VAL A 25 -7.49 34.90 -0.05
C VAL A 25 -7.25 33.42 -0.37
N ALA A 26 -8.05 32.50 0.19
CA ALA A 26 -7.93 31.08 -0.10
C ALA A 26 -8.22 30.77 -1.59
N LYS A 27 -9.28 31.35 -2.17
CA LYS A 27 -9.61 31.20 -3.59
C LYS A 27 -8.51 31.76 -4.49
N LEU A 28 -8.03 32.97 -4.23
CA LEU A 28 -6.94 33.59 -5.00
C LEU A 28 -5.66 32.75 -4.95
N HIS A 29 -5.34 32.15 -3.79
CA HIS A 29 -4.19 31.26 -3.64
C HIS A 29 -4.34 29.97 -4.46
N LEU A 30 -5.55 29.43 -4.56
CA LEU A 30 -5.88 28.27 -5.41
C LEU A 30 -5.86 28.63 -6.90
N GLU A 31 -6.28 29.83 -7.26
CA GLU A 31 -6.26 30.30 -8.65
C GLU A 31 -4.83 30.61 -9.14
N GLY A 32 -3.95 31.08 -8.25
CA GLY A 32 -2.52 31.24 -8.52
C GLY A 32 -1.75 29.91 -8.54
N LYS A 33 -2.25 28.91 -7.82
CA LYS A 33 -1.87 27.49 -7.93
C LYS A 33 -2.92 26.72 -8.74
N LYS A 34 -3.17 27.13 -9.98
CA LYS A 34 -3.63 26.13 -10.95
C LYS A 34 -2.64 24.99 -10.84
N PRO A 35 -3.08 23.73 -10.60
CA PRO A 35 -2.15 22.63 -10.68
C PRO A 35 -1.60 22.73 -12.10
N THR A 36 -0.34 23.16 -12.21
CA THR A 36 0.40 22.83 -13.40
C THR A 36 0.36 21.32 -13.34
N MET A 37 -0.42 20.73 -14.25
CA MET A 37 -0.27 19.33 -14.57
C MET A 37 1.05 19.23 -15.33
N GLU A 38 2.13 19.65 -14.66
CA GLU A 38 3.46 19.21 -14.93
C GLU A 38 3.35 17.70 -14.79
N GLU A 39 3.55 17.00 -15.89
CA GLU A 39 3.83 15.58 -15.89
C GLU A 39 5.07 15.38 -15.02
N LEU A 40 4.88 15.32 -13.70
CA LEU A 40 5.89 14.81 -12.81
C LEU A 40 6.14 13.39 -13.33
N PRO A 41 7.37 13.05 -13.75
CA PRO A 41 7.69 11.71 -14.25
C PRO A 41 7.48 10.63 -13.17
N CYS A 42 7.09 11.03 -11.96
CA CYS A 42 6.81 10.18 -10.82
C CYS A 42 5.54 10.71 -10.15
N GLY A 43 4.48 9.90 -10.13
CA GLY A 43 3.36 10.13 -9.21
C GLY A 43 3.81 10.04 -7.75
N CYS A 44 2.87 10.07 -6.80
CA CYS A 44 3.17 9.76 -5.40
C CYS A 44 4.01 8.47 -5.35
N PRO A 45 5.18 8.44 -4.67
CA PRO A 45 6.05 7.26 -4.65
C PRO A 45 5.32 5.98 -4.22
N SER A 46 4.30 6.13 -3.36
CA SER A 46 3.42 5.05 -2.92
C SER A 46 2.55 4.43 -4.02
N ALA A 47 2.32 5.16 -5.12
CA ALA A 47 1.59 4.73 -6.30
C ALA A 47 2.51 4.23 -7.43
N THR A 48 3.83 4.35 -7.29
CA THR A 48 4.78 3.81 -8.27
C THR A 48 4.83 2.29 -8.19
N VAL A 49 4.68 1.64 -9.35
CA VAL A 49 4.92 0.20 -9.49
C VAL A 49 6.41 -0.07 -9.27
N ALA A 50 6.72 -0.82 -8.22
CA ALA A 50 8.05 -1.30 -7.91
C ALA A 50 8.11 -2.82 -8.08
N ARG A 51 9.25 -3.29 -8.58
CA ARG A 51 9.60 -4.72 -8.60
C ARG A 51 10.88 -4.88 -7.78
N PHE A 52 10.85 -5.82 -6.84
CA PHE A 52 12.00 -6.13 -5.99
C PHE A 52 12.75 -7.29 -6.63
N GLU A 53 14.00 -7.04 -7.02
CA GLU A 53 14.89 -8.08 -7.50
C GLU A 53 15.33 -8.95 -6.33
N ARG A 54 15.22 -10.28 -6.51
CA ARG A 54 15.70 -11.24 -5.52
C ARG A 54 17.18 -11.52 -5.80
N GLN A 55 18.04 -11.28 -4.82
CA GLN A 55 19.34 -11.94 -4.79
C GLN A 55 19.11 -13.41 -4.40
N ALA A 56 19.55 -14.35 -5.23
CA ALA A 56 19.42 -15.78 -4.95
C ALA A 56 20.23 -16.13 -3.69
N GLY A 57 19.55 -16.24 -2.55
CA GLY A 57 20.14 -16.63 -1.28
C GLY A 57 20.36 -18.14 -1.18
N ALA A 58 21.44 -18.52 -0.51
CA ALA A 58 21.79 -19.92 -0.21
C ALA A 58 20.67 -20.66 0.57
N ALA A 59 20.73 -22.00 0.55
CA ALA A 59 19.74 -22.87 1.18
C ALA A 59 19.46 -22.46 2.64
N PRO A 60 18.18 -22.46 3.06
CA PRO A 60 17.81 -22.02 4.40
C PRO A 60 18.45 -22.91 5.47
N SER A 61 19.16 -22.31 6.42
CA SER A 61 19.59 -22.97 7.66
C SER A 61 18.57 -22.71 8.76
N VAL A 62 18.50 -23.62 9.75
CA VAL A 62 17.46 -23.66 10.80
C VAL A 62 17.41 -22.37 11.66
N ASP A 63 18.48 -21.57 11.67
CA ASP A 63 18.61 -20.33 12.46
C ASP A 63 18.59 -19.03 11.63
N THR A 64 18.27 -19.07 10.32
CA THR A 64 18.24 -17.85 9.51
C THR A 64 16.90 -17.11 9.65
N PRO A 65 16.88 -15.80 9.96
CA PRO A 65 15.66 -15.00 9.90
C PRO A 65 14.99 -15.10 8.53
N GLN A 66 13.69 -15.40 8.51
CA GLN A 66 12.94 -15.49 7.25
C GLN A 66 13.00 -14.15 6.51
N GLN A 67 13.56 -14.17 5.30
CA GLN A 67 13.62 -12.99 4.46
C GLN A 67 12.24 -12.68 3.85
N PRO A 68 11.88 -11.40 3.66
CA PRO A 68 10.68 -11.03 2.94
C PRO A 68 10.77 -11.53 1.49
N ILE A 69 9.74 -12.24 1.04
CA ILE A 69 9.73 -12.86 -0.30
C ILE A 69 8.84 -12.16 -1.32
N LEU A 70 8.10 -11.11 -0.92
CA LEU A 70 7.29 -10.30 -1.81
C LEU A 70 8.19 -9.65 -2.88
N ARG A 71 7.77 -9.71 -4.15
CA ARG A 71 8.59 -9.28 -5.30
C ARG A 71 8.11 -8.01 -5.97
N HIS A 72 7.02 -7.42 -5.51
CA HIS A 72 6.50 -6.20 -6.11
C HIS A 72 5.67 -5.38 -5.12
N TRP A 73 5.44 -4.13 -5.50
CA TRP A 73 4.54 -3.20 -4.84
C TRP A 73 3.90 -2.29 -5.90
N PRO A 74 2.66 -1.80 -5.73
CA PRO A 74 1.70 -2.14 -4.68
C PRO A 74 1.14 -3.56 -4.81
N VAL A 75 0.39 -4.00 -3.79
CA VAL A 75 -0.34 -5.29 -3.79
C VAL A 75 -1.86 -5.12 -3.75
N GLN A 76 -2.37 -3.98 -3.26
CA GLN A 76 -3.80 -3.73 -3.19
C GLN A 76 -4.38 -3.57 -4.60
N LEU A 77 -5.37 -4.40 -4.95
CA LEU A 77 -5.93 -4.49 -6.31
C LEU A 77 -6.36 -3.11 -6.83
N ILE A 78 -6.93 -2.27 -5.98
CA ILE A 78 -7.37 -0.91 -6.37
C ILE A 78 -6.21 0.00 -6.80
N LEU A 79 -4.98 -0.25 -6.31
CA LEU A 79 -3.79 0.55 -6.62
C LEU A 79 -2.97 -0.01 -7.79
N VAL A 80 -3.05 -1.32 -8.07
CA VAL A 80 -2.21 -1.99 -9.07
C VAL A 80 -2.69 -1.71 -10.50
N PRO A 81 -1.96 -1.03 -11.39
CA PRO A 81 -2.38 -0.84 -12.78
C PRO A 81 -2.55 -2.20 -13.48
N PRO A 82 -3.60 -2.41 -14.31
CA PRO A 82 -3.77 -3.67 -15.06
C PRO A 82 -2.59 -3.99 -15.99
N THR A 83 -1.83 -2.97 -16.38
CA THR A 83 -0.65 -3.05 -17.23
C THR A 83 0.66 -3.29 -16.47
N ALA A 84 0.62 -3.49 -15.15
CA ALA A 84 1.82 -3.64 -14.34
C ALA A 84 2.71 -4.79 -14.84
N PRO A 85 4.03 -4.57 -15.08
CA PRO A 85 4.90 -5.57 -15.68
C PRO A 85 4.99 -6.90 -14.92
N TYR A 86 4.80 -6.87 -13.59
CA TYR A 86 4.82 -8.08 -12.76
C TYR A 86 3.56 -8.96 -12.88
N LEU A 87 2.53 -8.52 -13.61
CA LEU A 87 1.35 -9.33 -13.92
C LEU A 87 1.49 -10.13 -15.23
N GLN A 88 2.44 -9.75 -16.08
CA GLN A 88 2.58 -10.34 -17.42
C GLN A 88 3.07 -11.79 -17.32
N GLY A 89 2.19 -12.75 -17.64
CA GLY A 89 2.49 -14.18 -17.60
C GLY A 89 2.80 -14.72 -16.20
N ALA A 90 2.37 -14.02 -15.14
CA ALA A 90 2.63 -14.40 -13.77
C ALA A 90 1.57 -15.37 -13.24
N ASP A 91 2.00 -16.32 -12.40
CA ASP A 91 1.09 -17.05 -11.53
C ASP A 91 0.58 -16.09 -10.44
N LEU A 92 -0.75 -15.91 -10.37
CA LEU A 92 -1.38 -14.91 -9.54
C LEU A 92 -1.98 -15.53 -8.27
N VAL A 93 -1.70 -14.93 -7.12
CA VAL A 93 -2.43 -15.16 -5.88
C VAL A 93 -3.33 -13.96 -5.61
N LEU A 94 -4.63 -14.21 -5.53
CA LEU A 94 -5.61 -13.24 -5.06
C LEU A 94 -5.97 -13.57 -3.61
N ALA A 95 -5.66 -12.68 -2.68
CA ALA A 95 -5.89 -12.87 -1.24
C ALA A 95 -6.75 -11.75 -0.64
N ALA A 96 -7.48 -12.05 0.43
CA ALA A 96 -8.11 -11.02 1.24
C ALA A 96 -7.14 -10.49 2.31
N ASP A 97 -7.37 -9.28 2.83
CA ASP A 97 -6.47 -8.63 3.80
C ASP A 97 -6.20 -9.49 5.04
N CYS A 98 -7.18 -10.26 5.50
CA CYS A 98 -7.05 -11.08 6.69
C CYS A 98 -6.20 -12.35 6.50
N VAL A 99 -5.98 -12.80 5.26
CA VAL A 99 -5.38 -14.11 4.97
C VAL A 99 -3.94 -14.24 5.47
N PRO A 100 -3.03 -13.27 5.22
CA PRO A 100 -1.66 -13.37 5.72
C PRO A 100 -1.56 -13.38 7.25
N PHE A 101 -2.56 -12.80 7.94
CA PHE A 101 -2.63 -12.80 9.40
C PHE A 101 -3.25 -14.09 9.95
N ALA A 102 -4.20 -14.67 9.23
CA ALA A 102 -4.90 -15.89 9.65
C ALA A 102 -4.10 -17.17 9.33
N TYR A 103 -3.25 -17.14 8.30
CA TYR A 103 -2.49 -18.32 7.84
C TYR A 103 -0.98 -18.08 7.91
N ALA A 104 -0.34 -18.60 8.95
CA ALA A 104 1.07 -18.35 9.25
C ALA A 104 2.03 -18.78 8.11
N GLY A 105 1.67 -19.82 7.35
CA GLY A 105 2.47 -20.33 6.23
C GLY A 105 2.34 -19.52 4.93
N PHE A 106 1.57 -18.42 4.91
CA PHE A 106 1.09 -17.79 3.67
C PHE A 106 2.20 -17.47 2.67
N HIS A 107 3.33 -16.99 3.18
CA HIS A 107 4.47 -16.68 2.36
C HIS A 107 5.01 -17.93 1.64
N GLN A 108 5.21 -19.04 2.36
CA GLN A 108 5.83 -20.22 1.79
C GLN A 108 4.90 -21.01 0.88
N ASP A 109 3.63 -21.08 1.24
CA ASP A 109 2.67 -21.97 0.57
C ASP A 109 1.99 -21.29 -0.62
N PHE A 110 1.84 -19.96 -0.60
CA PHE A 110 1.13 -19.22 -1.65
C PHE A 110 1.98 -18.13 -2.31
N LEU A 111 2.65 -17.29 -1.52
CA LEU A 111 3.35 -16.13 -2.10
C LEU A 111 4.63 -16.52 -2.85
N LYS A 112 5.25 -17.64 -2.48
CA LYS A 112 6.48 -18.13 -3.07
C LYS A 112 6.29 -18.31 -4.58
N ASP A 113 7.01 -17.49 -5.34
CA ASP A 113 7.07 -17.48 -6.80
C ASP A 113 5.82 -16.99 -7.55
N HIS A 114 4.83 -16.46 -6.82
CA HIS A 114 3.63 -15.83 -7.38
C HIS A 114 3.69 -14.30 -7.32
N SER A 115 2.82 -13.65 -8.07
CA SER A 115 2.47 -12.23 -7.92
C SER A 115 1.21 -12.12 -7.06
N LEU A 116 1.20 -11.18 -6.10
CA LEU A 116 0.13 -11.04 -5.11
C LEU A 116 -0.78 -9.86 -5.45
N LEU A 117 -2.07 -10.11 -5.55
CA LEU A 117 -3.09 -9.07 -5.46
C LEU A 117 -3.91 -9.27 -4.20
N VAL A 118 -4.18 -8.17 -3.51
CA VAL A 118 -5.04 -8.14 -2.33
C VAL A 118 -6.36 -7.50 -2.72
N ALA A 119 -7.45 -8.22 -2.53
CA ALA A 119 -8.81 -7.72 -2.67
C ALA A 119 -9.69 -8.35 -1.59
N CYS A 120 -10.19 -7.54 -0.67
CA CYS A 120 -11.00 -7.98 0.45
C CYS A 120 -12.48 -7.76 0.17
N PRO A 121 -13.32 -8.81 0.07
CA PRO A 121 -14.74 -8.66 -0.22
C PRO A 121 -15.52 -7.90 0.86
N LYS A 122 -14.93 -7.75 2.07
CA LYS A 122 -15.54 -7.03 3.19
C LYS A 122 -15.14 -5.56 3.27
N LEU A 123 -13.92 -5.22 2.84
CA LEU A 123 -13.35 -3.88 3.02
C LEU A 123 -13.30 -3.08 1.72
N ASP A 124 -13.31 -3.74 0.57
CA ASP A 124 -13.15 -3.08 -0.72
C ASP A 124 -14.47 -2.78 -1.42
N ASP A 125 -14.42 -1.80 -2.32
CA ASP A 125 -15.46 -1.55 -3.31
C ASP A 125 -15.30 -2.49 -4.52
N PHE A 126 -16.17 -3.50 -4.58
CA PHE A 126 -16.21 -4.46 -5.68
C PHE A 126 -16.51 -3.81 -7.04
N GLN A 127 -17.34 -2.76 -7.09
CA GLN A 127 -17.66 -2.08 -8.34
C GLN A 127 -16.47 -1.27 -8.85
N ALA A 128 -15.68 -0.69 -7.96
CA ALA A 128 -14.44 -0.02 -8.32
C ALA A 128 -13.42 -1.01 -8.92
N HIS A 129 -13.32 -2.22 -8.35
CA HIS A 129 -12.48 -3.29 -8.90
C HIS A 129 -12.94 -3.75 -10.28
N LEU A 130 -14.25 -3.98 -10.47
CA LEU A 130 -14.79 -4.42 -11.76
C LEU A 130 -14.54 -3.42 -12.89
N LYS A 131 -14.66 -2.11 -12.61
CA LYS A 131 -14.43 -1.06 -13.62
C LYS A 131 -12.97 -0.96 -14.09
N LYS A 132 -12.06 -1.58 -13.35
CA LYS A 132 -10.63 -1.55 -13.60
C LYS A 132 -10.13 -2.71 -14.46
N LEU A 133 -10.87 -3.81 -14.47
CA LEU A 133 -10.62 -4.98 -15.33
C LEU A 133 -11.05 -4.67 -16.77
#